data_AF-A0A7R8CNA8-F1
#
_entry.id   AF-A0A7R8CNA8-F1
#
_cell.length_a   1.000
_cell.length_b   1.000
_cell.length_c   1.000
_cell.angle_alpha   90.00
_cell.angle_beta   90.00
_cell.angle_gamma   90.00
#
_symmetry.space_group_name_H-M   'P 1'
#
loop_
_entity.id
_entity.type
_entity.pdbx_description
1 polymer ?
#
loop_
_entity_poly.entity_id
_entity_poly.type
_entity_poly.pdbx_seq_one_letter_code
_entity_poly.pdbx_strand_id
1 'polypeptide(L)'
;MALFTKLGYYEIDVSAGNITEKLRISHFDCSNEVVVDLFAGIGYFSLPYLVKAKAKFLHACEWNPGAVCPEDVADRVNLGLIPSSECSWEAACRALKIKTGGVLHIHGNVDSSKYESTKEALNTWGAETKASIQTILGSRWVTKILHIEKMLNLMGQKYIML
;
A
#
# COMPACT_ATOMS: atom_id res chain seq x y z
N MET A 1 2.74 8.54 21.06
CA MET A 1 1.61 8.16 21.92
C MET A 1 0.67 7.31 21.07
N ALA A 2 0.64 5.98 21.26
CA ALA A 2 -0.32 5.12 20.59
C ALA A 2 -1.65 5.21 21.34
N LEU A 3 -2.72 5.61 20.65
CA LEU A 3 -4.07 5.68 21.21
C LEU A 3 -4.76 4.35 20.95
N PHE A 4 -4.77 3.45 21.93
CA PHE A 4 -5.59 2.25 21.88
C PHE A 4 -7.04 2.66 22.20
N THR A 5 -7.89 2.77 21.18
CA THR A 5 -9.34 2.91 21.40
C THR A 5 -9.96 1.52 21.46
N LYS A 6 -10.48 1.16 22.63
CA LYS A 6 -11.14 -0.13 22.86
C LYS A 6 -12.59 -0.03 22.36
N LEU A 7 -12.83 -0.49 21.13
CA LEU A 7 -14.13 -0.95 20.65
C LEU A 7 -13.97 -2.44 20.31
N GLY A 8 -14.91 -3.26 20.78
CA GLY A 8 -14.81 -4.72 20.95
C GLY A 8 -14.08 -5.55 19.88
N TYR A 9 -13.26 -6.49 20.36
CA TYR A 9 -12.93 -7.81 19.78
C TYR A 9 -12.26 -7.93 18.40
N TYR A 10 -11.57 -6.91 17.90
CA TYR A 10 -10.44 -7.09 16.96
C TYR A 10 -9.33 -6.11 17.34
N GLU A 11 -8.08 -6.56 17.44
CA GLU A 11 -6.94 -5.65 17.57
C GLU A 11 -6.78 -4.89 16.25
N ILE A 12 -7.28 -3.66 16.19
CA ILE A 12 -7.14 -2.77 15.04
C ILE A 12 -5.86 -1.97 15.25
N ASP A 13 -4.83 -2.23 14.43
CA ASP A 13 -3.60 -1.45 14.44
C ASP A 13 -3.84 -0.04 13.83
N VAL A 14 -4.38 0.87 14.64
CA VAL A 14 -4.52 2.29 14.30
C VAL A 14 -3.23 3.01 14.69
N SER A 15 -2.13 2.68 14.01
CA SER A 15 -0.82 3.26 14.33
C SER A 15 -0.81 4.78 14.03
N ALA A 16 -0.56 5.59 15.06
CA ALA A 16 -0.43 7.05 14.96
C ALA A 16 0.75 7.49 14.06
N GLY A 17 1.64 6.57 13.68
CA GLY A 17 2.80 6.81 12.80
C GLY A 17 2.48 7.02 11.32
N ASN A 18 1.22 6.82 10.92
CA ASN A 18 0.79 6.92 9.53
C ASN A 18 0.10 8.28 9.19
N ILE A 19 0.33 9.34 9.97
CA ILE A 19 -0.21 10.69 9.65
C ILE A 19 0.42 11.24 8.36
N THR A 20 1.73 11.10 8.20
CA THR A 20 2.45 11.50 6.98
C THR A 20 1.82 10.88 5.75
N GLU A 21 1.41 9.61 5.85
CA GLU A 21 0.82 8.93 4.71
C GLU A 21 -0.59 9.41 4.39
N LYS A 22 -1.43 9.62 5.41
CA LYS A 22 -2.75 10.24 5.20
C LYS A 22 -2.64 11.62 4.56
N LEU A 23 -1.62 12.39 4.95
CA LEU A 23 -1.32 13.68 4.33
C LEU A 23 -0.87 13.49 2.88
N ARG A 24 -0.02 12.52 2.57
CA ARG A 24 0.41 12.25 1.19
C ARG A 24 -0.78 11.90 0.29
N ILE A 25 -1.63 10.95 0.72
CA ILE A 25 -2.87 10.60 0.00
C ILE A 25 -3.75 11.83 -0.21
N SER A 26 -3.84 12.70 0.80
CA SER A 26 -4.68 13.91 0.71
C SER A 26 -4.24 14.92 -0.35
N HIS A 27 -3.00 14.84 -0.85
CA HIS A 27 -2.49 15.69 -1.92
C HIS A 27 -2.64 15.10 -3.32
N PHE A 28 -3.14 13.86 -3.45
CA PHE A 28 -3.45 13.29 -4.76
C PHE A 28 -4.72 13.91 -5.34
N ASP A 29 -4.80 13.95 -6.67
CA ASP A 29 -6.05 14.15 -7.40
C ASP A 29 -6.47 12.81 -8.00
N CYS A 30 -7.39 12.14 -7.31
CA CYS A 30 -7.97 10.86 -7.72
C CYS A 30 -9.38 11.05 -8.33
N SER A 31 -9.77 12.27 -8.72
CA SER A 31 -11.13 12.59 -9.20
C SER A 31 -11.63 11.73 -10.37
N ASN A 32 -10.71 11.15 -11.15
CA ASN A 32 -11.02 10.23 -12.25
C ASN A 32 -10.50 8.80 -12.02
N GLU A 33 -9.95 8.51 -10.85
CA GLU A 33 -9.34 7.22 -10.52
C GLU A 33 -10.32 6.31 -9.77
N VAL A 34 -10.34 5.03 -10.16
CA VAL A 34 -10.87 3.94 -9.34
C VAL A 34 -9.73 3.41 -8.46
N VAL A 35 -9.95 3.44 -7.15
CA VAL A 35 -8.98 2.97 -6.15
C VAL A 35 -9.43 1.63 -5.57
N VAL A 36 -8.49 0.73 -5.35
CA VAL A 36 -8.70 -0.51 -4.58
C VAL A 36 -7.85 -0.44 -3.31
N ASP A 37 -8.46 -0.59 -2.14
CA ASP A 37 -7.76 -0.71 -0.86
C ASP A 37 -7.86 -2.15 -0.38
N LEU A 38 -6.75 -2.91 -0.44
CA LEU A 38 -6.74 -4.35 -0.18
C LEU A 38 -6.79 -4.72 1.30
N PHE A 39 -6.59 -3.74 2.17
CA PHE A 39 -6.57 -3.91 3.62
C PHE A 39 -7.29 -2.74 4.28
N ALA A 40 -8.57 -2.57 3.92
CA ALA A 40 -9.34 -1.38 4.28
C ALA A 40 -9.54 -1.23 5.79
N GLY A 41 -9.75 -2.33 6.52
CA GLY A 41 -10.08 -2.31 7.94
C GLY A 41 -11.29 -1.42 8.21
N ILE A 42 -11.12 -0.47 9.13
CA ILE A 42 -12.13 0.57 9.43
C ILE A 42 -12.15 1.73 8.42
N GLY A 43 -11.42 1.61 7.31
CA GLY A 43 -11.26 2.64 6.29
C GLY A 43 -10.12 3.61 6.55
N TYR A 44 -9.02 3.16 7.16
CA TYR A 44 -7.90 4.03 7.57
C TYR A 44 -7.28 4.80 6.39
N PHE A 45 -7.00 4.11 5.28
CA PHE A 45 -6.52 4.73 4.03
C PHE A 45 -7.67 5.02 3.05
N SER A 46 -8.71 4.20 3.06
CA SER A 46 -9.91 4.39 2.24
C SER A 46 -10.56 5.78 2.41
N LEU A 47 -10.72 6.27 3.65
CA LEU A 47 -11.36 7.56 3.91
C LEU A 47 -10.57 8.74 3.31
N PRO A 48 -9.24 8.89 3.52
CA PRO A 48 -8.44 9.88 2.83
C PRO A 48 -8.60 9.90 1.31
N TYR A 49 -8.62 8.72 0.66
CA TYR A 49 -8.83 8.63 -0.79
C TYR A 49 -10.19 9.20 -1.20
N LEU A 50 -11.25 8.87 -0.48
CA LEU A 50 -12.60 9.33 -0.79
C LEU A 50 -12.79 10.83 -0.50
N VAL A 51 -12.36 11.31 0.67
CA VAL A 51 -12.73 12.66 1.15
C VAL A 51 -11.73 13.75 0.79
N LYS A 52 -10.44 13.41 0.63
CA LYS A 52 -9.39 14.38 0.31
C LYS A 52 -8.91 14.25 -1.12
N ALA A 53 -8.53 13.03 -1.54
CA ALA A 53 -8.10 12.78 -2.91
C ALA A 53 -9.25 12.76 -3.91
N LYS A 54 -10.50 12.69 -3.43
CA LYS A 54 -11.74 12.68 -4.22
C LYS A 54 -11.81 11.53 -5.22
N ALA A 55 -11.32 10.34 -4.83
CA ALA A 55 -11.41 9.14 -5.66
C ALA A 55 -12.81 8.99 -6.27
N LYS A 56 -12.89 8.74 -7.59
CA LYS A 56 -14.17 8.55 -8.30
C LYS A 56 -14.97 7.41 -7.69
N PHE A 57 -14.27 6.33 -7.35
CA PHE A 57 -14.81 5.15 -6.71
C PHE A 57 -13.71 4.45 -5.90
N LEU A 58 -14.08 3.80 -4.79
CA LEU A 58 -13.16 3.01 -3.99
C LEU A 58 -13.76 1.63 -3.68
N HIS A 59 -13.04 0.58 -4.04
CA HIS A 59 -13.28 -0.77 -3.53
C HIS A 59 -12.52 -0.94 -2.22
N ALA A 60 -13.24 -1.06 -1.11
CA ALA A 60 -12.67 -1.36 0.20
C ALA A 60 -12.73 -2.87 0.43
N CYS A 61 -11.59 -3.54 0.27
CA CYS A 61 -11.46 -4.98 0.49
C CYS A 61 -10.89 -5.22 1.89
N GLU A 62 -11.36 -6.30 2.52
CA GLU A 62 -10.82 -6.79 3.78
C GLU A 62 -10.10 -8.11 3.54
N TRP A 63 -9.04 -8.38 4.31
CA TRP A 63 -8.31 -9.64 4.19
C TRP A 63 -9.17 -10.78 4.74
N ASN A 64 -9.90 -11.43 3.84
CA ASN A 64 -10.64 -12.65 4.09
C ASN A 64 -10.23 -13.67 3.02
N PRO A 65 -9.80 -14.90 3.38
CA PRO A 65 -9.43 -15.94 2.42
C PRO A 65 -10.52 -16.28 1.38
N GLY A 66 -11.79 -15.97 1.67
CA GLY A 66 -12.91 -16.13 0.73
C GLY A 66 -13.31 -14.85 -0.03
N ALA A 67 -12.68 -13.70 0.23
CA ALA A 67 -13.00 -12.45 -0.46
C ALA A 67 -12.37 -12.41 -1.85
N VAL A 68 -13.16 -11.98 -2.82
CA VAL A 68 -12.71 -11.81 -4.22
C VAL A 68 -12.24 -10.36 -4.39
N CYS A 69 -10.97 -10.18 -4.74
CA CYS A 69 -10.45 -8.90 -5.21
C CYS A 69 -10.99 -8.62 -6.63
N PRO A 70 -11.48 -7.41 -6.93
CA PRO A 70 -11.86 -7.07 -8.30
C PRO A 70 -10.63 -7.08 -9.23
N GLU A 71 -10.84 -7.38 -10.51
CA GLU A 71 -9.80 -7.48 -11.54
C GLU A 71 -10.04 -6.48 -12.67
N ASP A 72 -8.99 -5.92 -13.28
CA ASP A 72 -9.04 -4.97 -14.42
C ASP A 72 -9.89 -3.70 -14.15
N VAL A 73 -9.88 -3.20 -12.91
CA VAL A 73 -10.69 -2.01 -12.52
C VAL A 73 -9.87 -0.83 -12.03
N ALA A 74 -8.68 -1.05 -11.48
CA ALA A 74 -7.99 -0.09 -10.64
C ALA A 74 -7.00 0.76 -11.44
N ASP A 75 -7.09 2.08 -11.25
CA ASP A 75 -6.00 3.02 -11.59
C ASP A 75 -4.95 3.04 -10.48
N ARG A 76 -5.35 2.68 -9.25
CA ARG A 76 -4.50 2.68 -8.07
C ARG A 76 -4.90 1.59 -7.09
N VAL A 77 -3.91 0.89 -6.54
CA VAL A 77 -4.11 -0.13 -5.50
C VAL A 77 -3.29 0.23 -4.27
N ASN A 78 -3.93 0.24 -3.10
CA ASN A 78 -3.31 0.49 -1.81
C ASN A 78 -3.09 -0.85 -1.08
N LEU A 79 -1.84 -1.13 -0.70
CA LEU A 79 -1.40 -2.34 0.01
C LEU A 79 -0.83 -1.92 1.37
N GLY A 80 -1.70 -1.48 2.28
CA GLY A 80 -1.33 -0.93 3.59
C GLY A 80 -1.04 -1.95 4.70
N LEU A 81 -0.66 -3.19 4.40
CA LEU A 81 -0.42 -4.25 5.40
C LEU A 81 1.05 -4.32 5.84
N ILE A 82 1.26 -4.51 7.15
CA ILE A 82 2.56 -4.71 7.80
C ILE A 82 2.51 -6.03 8.58
N PRO A 83 3.62 -6.81 8.67
CA PRO A 83 4.99 -6.48 8.24
C PRO A 83 5.26 -6.59 6.74
N SER A 84 4.42 -7.29 5.99
CA SER A 84 4.53 -7.38 4.53
C SER A 84 3.14 -7.58 3.92
N SER A 85 2.96 -7.06 2.71
CA SER A 85 1.76 -7.25 1.89
C SER A 85 1.95 -8.26 0.75
N GLU A 86 3.07 -9.01 0.75
CA GLU A 86 3.47 -9.93 -0.33
C GLU A 86 2.38 -10.93 -0.72
N CYS A 87 1.64 -11.43 0.27
CA CYS A 87 0.55 -12.36 0.08
C CYS A 87 -0.60 -11.83 -0.80
N SER A 88 -0.70 -10.51 -0.99
CA SER A 88 -1.70 -9.84 -1.83
C SER A 88 -1.16 -9.33 -3.16
N TRP A 89 0.14 -9.45 -3.46
CA TRP A 89 0.73 -8.83 -4.65
C TRP A 89 0.12 -9.33 -5.95
N GLU A 90 -0.20 -10.63 -6.06
CA GLU A 90 -0.89 -11.15 -7.24
C GLU A 90 -2.29 -10.55 -7.43
N ALA A 91 -3.06 -10.45 -6.35
CA ALA A 91 -4.40 -9.85 -6.39
C ALA A 91 -4.32 -8.36 -6.77
N ALA A 92 -3.34 -7.64 -6.22
CA ALA A 92 -3.09 -6.24 -6.56
C ALA A 92 -2.74 -6.06 -8.03
N CYS A 93 -1.87 -6.93 -8.57
CA CYS A 93 -1.51 -6.92 -9.99
C CYS A 93 -2.72 -7.20 -10.89
N ARG A 94 -3.59 -8.15 -10.51
CA ARG A 94 -4.83 -8.43 -11.28
C ARG A 94 -5.86 -7.31 -11.20
N ALA A 95 -5.89 -6.55 -10.12
CA ALA A 95 -6.78 -5.41 -9.96
C ALA A 95 -6.48 -4.27 -10.95
N LEU A 96 -5.22 -4.12 -11.38
CA LEU A 96 -4.81 -3.05 -12.29
C LEU A 96 -5.48 -3.16 -13.66
N LYS A 97 -5.87 -2.02 -14.21
CA LYS A 97 -6.41 -1.96 -15.58
C LYS A 97 -5.39 -2.46 -16.59
N ILE A 98 -5.74 -3.46 -17.37
CA ILE A 98 -4.86 -4.14 -18.33
C ILE A 98 -4.41 -3.19 -19.45
N LYS A 99 -5.30 -2.29 -19.89
CA LYS A 99 -5.02 -1.39 -21.02
C LYS A 99 -4.16 -0.19 -20.66
N THR A 100 -4.34 0.36 -19.46
CA THR A 100 -3.73 1.64 -19.04
C THR A 100 -2.70 1.47 -17.94
N GLY A 101 -2.70 0.33 -17.27
CA GLY A 101 -1.98 0.10 -16.04
C GLY A 101 -2.51 0.94 -14.88
N GLY A 102 -1.65 1.15 -13.88
CA GLY A 102 -1.95 1.93 -12.70
C GLY A 102 -0.77 1.97 -11.72
N VAL A 103 -1.04 2.39 -10.48
CA VAL A 103 -0.03 2.54 -9.43
C VAL A 103 -0.32 1.60 -8.25
N LEU A 104 0.70 0.89 -7.80
CA LEU A 104 0.64 0.11 -6.55
C LEU A 104 1.34 0.93 -5.45
N HIS A 105 0.67 1.17 -4.33
CA HIS A 105 1.28 1.71 -3.11
C HIS A 105 1.57 0.56 -2.15
N ILE A 106 2.82 0.11 -2.08
CA ILE A 106 3.21 -1.12 -1.38
C ILE A 106 3.85 -0.77 -0.05
N HIS A 107 3.29 -1.27 1.06
CA HIS A 107 3.86 -1.12 2.38
C HIS A 107 4.65 -2.36 2.80
N GLY A 108 5.81 -2.16 3.43
CA GLY A 108 6.59 -3.26 3.99
C GLY A 108 7.55 -2.83 5.07
N ASN A 109 7.90 -3.78 5.93
CA ASN A 109 8.96 -3.61 6.91
C ASN A 109 10.33 -3.93 6.29
N VAL A 110 11.31 -3.08 6.53
CA VAL A 110 12.70 -3.33 6.12
C VAL A 110 13.65 -3.27 7.29
N ASP A 111 14.36 -4.38 7.47
CA ASP A 111 15.48 -4.44 8.38
C ASP A 111 16.70 -3.77 7.75
N SER A 112 16.95 -2.54 8.13
CA SER A 112 18.12 -1.80 7.65
C SER A 112 19.43 -2.13 8.38
N SER A 113 19.38 -2.90 9.47
CA SER A 113 20.56 -3.10 10.34
C SER A 113 21.72 -3.76 9.59
N LYS A 114 21.41 -4.39 8.46
CA LYS A 114 22.32 -5.08 7.56
C LYS A 114 22.98 -4.18 6.49
N TYR A 115 22.64 -2.90 6.44
CA TYR A 115 23.08 -1.98 5.39
C TYR A 115 23.86 -0.80 5.97
N GLU A 116 24.76 -0.22 5.17
CA GLU A 116 25.58 0.93 5.59
C GLU A 116 24.72 2.18 5.81
N SER A 117 23.60 2.28 5.08
CA SER A 117 22.67 3.38 5.22
C SER A 117 21.21 2.96 5.07
N THR A 118 20.31 3.76 5.64
CA THR A 118 18.86 3.58 5.42
C THR A 118 18.51 3.75 3.93
N LYS A 119 19.18 4.65 3.21
CA LYS A 119 18.95 4.86 1.78
C LYS A 119 19.29 3.62 0.96
N GLU A 120 20.39 2.96 1.29
CA GLU A 120 20.79 1.71 0.67
C GLU A 120 19.75 0.61 0.94
N ALA A 121 19.33 0.42 2.19
CA ALA A 121 18.29 -0.55 2.56
C ALA A 121 16.98 -0.33 1.77
N LEU A 122 16.55 0.94 1.67
CA LEU A 122 15.36 1.34 0.91
C LEU A 122 15.51 0.96 -0.57
N ASN A 123 16.61 1.38 -1.20
CA ASN A 123 16.83 1.15 -2.63
C ASN A 123 16.89 -0.34 -2.96
N THR A 124 17.55 -1.13 -2.12
CA THR A 124 17.64 -2.59 -2.29
C THR A 124 16.26 -3.23 -2.20
N TRP A 125 15.51 -2.94 -1.14
CA TRP A 125 14.15 -3.47 -0.98
C TRP A 125 13.21 -3.04 -2.10
N GLY A 126 13.29 -1.78 -2.54
CA GLY A 126 12.49 -1.28 -3.66
C GLY A 126 12.81 -1.99 -4.97
N ALA A 127 14.10 -2.25 -5.25
CA ALA A 127 14.53 -2.98 -6.43
C ALA A 127 14.06 -4.43 -6.42
N GLU A 128 14.17 -5.12 -5.27
CA GLU A 128 13.68 -6.49 -5.08
C GLU A 128 12.16 -6.55 -5.25
N THR A 129 11.42 -5.65 -4.61
CA THR A 129 9.96 -5.57 -4.74
C THR A 129 9.54 -5.31 -6.17
N LYS A 130 10.18 -4.36 -6.86
CA LYS A 130 9.94 -4.11 -8.30
C LYS A 130 10.16 -5.38 -9.13
N ALA A 131 11.23 -6.12 -8.89
CA ALA A 131 11.55 -7.35 -9.63
C ALA A 131 10.48 -8.44 -9.39
N SER A 132 10.01 -8.60 -8.16
CA SER A 132 8.93 -9.52 -7.81
C SER A 132 7.62 -9.13 -8.50
N ILE A 133 7.22 -7.85 -8.44
CA ILE A 133 6.02 -7.34 -9.12
C ILE A 133 6.14 -7.51 -10.65
N GLN A 134 7.31 -7.25 -11.22
CA GLN A 134 7.57 -7.46 -12.65
C GLN A 134 7.42 -8.93 -13.04
N THR A 135 7.86 -9.86 -12.19
CA THR A 135 7.69 -11.30 -12.40
C THR A 135 6.22 -11.69 -12.41
N ILE A 136 5.43 -11.18 -11.46
CA ILE A 136 3.97 -11.44 -11.37
C ILE A 136 3.24 -10.89 -12.60
N LEU A 137 3.53 -9.65 -13.01
CA LEU A 137 2.88 -9.02 -14.16
C LEU A 137 3.33 -9.62 -15.51
N GLY A 138 4.54 -10.18 -15.56
CA GLY A 138 5.13 -10.75 -16.75
C GLY A 138 5.62 -9.69 -17.76
N SER A 139 6.05 -10.17 -18.93
CA SER A 139 6.78 -9.35 -19.93
C SER A 139 5.94 -8.30 -20.65
N ARG A 140 4.61 -8.33 -20.52
CA ARG A 140 3.70 -7.35 -21.14
C ARG A 140 3.66 -6.01 -20.41
N TRP A 141 4.17 -5.99 -19.19
CA TRP A 141 4.16 -4.81 -18.32
C TRP A 141 5.56 -4.27 -18.15
N VAL A 142 5.67 -2.96 -17.95
CA VAL A 142 6.92 -2.31 -17.54
C VAL A 142 6.71 -1.68 -16.17
N THR A 143 7.45 -2.16 -15.18
CA THR A 143 7.39 -1.63 -13.82
C THR A 143 8.45 -0.55 -13.61
N LYS A 144 8.10 0.47 -12.82
CA LYS A 144 9.00 1.53 -12.36
C LYS A 144 8.67 1.90 -10.93
N ILE A 145 9.71 2.21 -10.16
CA ILE A 145 9.55 2.82 -8.83
C ILE A 145 9.28 4.29 -9.07
N LEU A 146 8.14 4.79 -8.60
CA LEU A 146 7.78 6.20 -8.71
C LEU A 146 8.33 7.00 -7.53
N HIS A 147 8.27 6.43 -6.33
CA HIS A 147 8.74 7.03 -5.10
C HIS A 147 9.19 5.94 -4.14
N ILE A 148 10.07 6.27 -3.21
CA ILE A 148 10.35 5.41 -2.07
C ILE A 148 10.68 6.26 -0.86
N GLU A 149 10.01 6.00 0.26
CA GLU A 149 10.18 6.79 1.47
C GLU A 149 10.03 5.95 2.72
N LYS A 150 10.86 6.27 3.71
CA LYS A 150 10.78 5.70 5.04
C LYS A 150 9.72 6.43 5.86
N MET A 151 8.81 5.65 6.45
CA MET A 151 7.83 6.12 7.43
C MET A 151 8.27 5.84 8.88
N LEU A 152 7.45 6.30 9.84
CA LEU A 152 7.79 6.43 11.27
C LEU A 152 8.38 5.14 11.87
N ASN A 153 9.40 5.30 12.72
CA ASN A 153 10.03 4.22 13.48
C ASN A 153 9.18 3.86 14.71
N LEU A 154 8.44 2.76 14.68
CA LEU A 154 7.83 2.19 15.89
C LEU A 154 8.75 1.06 16.38
N MET A 155 9.43 1.29 17.50
CA MET A 155 10.19 0.27 18.23
C MET A 155 11.19 -0.55 17.39
N GLY A 156 11.95 0.11 16.51
CA GLY A 156 13.06 -0.52 15.77
C GLY A 156 12.66 -1.25 14.48
N GLN A 157 11.38 -1.28 14.13
CA GLN A 157 10.91 -1.76 12.82
C GLN A 157 10.65 -0.58 11.88
N LYS A 158 11.17 -0.66 10.64
CA LYS A 158 11.13 0.43 9.66
C LYS A 158 10.08 0.14 8.59
N TYR A 159 9.22 1.12 8.33
CA TYR A 159 8.09 1.02 7.41
C TYR A 159 8.42 1.77 6.11
N ILE A 160 8.08 1.21 4.95
CA ILE A 160 8.41 1.80 3.64
C ILE A 160 7.24 1.69 2.69
N MET A 161 7.13 2.70 1.82
CA MET A 161 6.20 2.72 0.69
C MET A 161 6.92 2.78 -0.67
N LEU A 162 6.34 2.14 -1.70
CA LEU A 162 6.60 2.39 -3.13
C LEU A 162 5.50 3.23 -3.79
#